data_AF-A0A849SD07-F1
#
_entry.id   AF-A0A849SD07-F1
#
_cell.length_a   1.000
_cell.length_b   1.000
_cell.length_c   1.000
_cell.angle_alpha   90.00
_cell.angle_beta   90.00
_cell.angle_gamma   90.00
#
_symmetry.space_group_name_H-M   'P 1'
#
loop_
_entity.id
_entity.type
_entity.pdbx_description
1 polymer ?
#
loop_
_entity_poly.entity_id
_entity_poly.type
_entity_poly.pdbx_seq_one_letter_code
_entity_poly.pdbx_strand_id
1 'polypeptide(L)'
;MARPAAASVFPALPAWVGWLALGTVLLVRCLTVGWVADDLVFMDAARRETFGELLSGRHGILGYYRPVSRELYFWLFGRLLGLGPFALHLVNALVFALMVGVFAATVRRLCGARSAWFAAALLILFPPTGALLSWISCAQDLIATLLVVLAMWWWVSGASPWWVAIACALAPLAKESAIVAPGLVLALELMWRRAGTLPERVQRVAPAFLGAAVAIAIQLAVRSGWPAGTAVAIWSPAQFANAWRLPIDFLVTWWPPHALAGIGAALRDSFALTAFVTVTAIAAAWAAERVLRGRVGGVTPC
;
A
#
# COMPACT_ATOMS: atom_id res chain seq x y z
N MET A 1 4.41 29.87 -9.82
CA MET A 1 5.24 28.64 -9.72
C MET A 1 5.22 27.93 -11.06
N ALA A 2 6.38 27.76 -11.71
CA ALA A 2 6.47 26.98 -12.94
C ALA A 2 5.97 25.54 -12.68
N ARG A 3 5.15 24.99 -13.59
CA ARG A 3 4.80 23.56 -13.54
C ARG A 3 6.12 22.77 -13.55
N PRO A 4 6.43 21.99 -12.50
CA PRO A 4 7.61 21.14 -12.57
C PRO A 4 7.48 20.25 -13.80
N ALA A 5 8.57 20.12 -14.57
CA ALA A 5 8.64 19.27 -15.75
C ALA A 5 8.01 17.89 -15.45
N ALA A 6 7.35 17.29 -16.45
CA ALA A 6 6.70 15.99 -16.31
C ALA A 6 7.74 14.94 -15.89
N ALA A 7 7.90 14.74 -14.58
CA ALA A 7 8.79 13.73 -14.05
C ALA A 7 8.25 12.37 -14.45
N SER A 8 9.00 11.62 -15.28
CA SER A 8 8.68 10.26 -15.68
C SER A 8 8.40 9.42 -14.44
N VAL A 9 7.33 8.62 -14.41
CA VAL A 9 7.00 7.76 -13.24
C VAL A 9 8.20 6.89 -12.85
N PHE A 10 8.97 6.45 -13.84
CA PHE A 10 10.16 5.63 -13.62
C PHE A 10 11.42 6.50 -13.38
N PRO A 11 12.21 6.25 -12.32
CA PRO A 11 13.55 6.81 -12.18
C PRO A 11 14.50 6.34 -13.28
N ALA A 12 15.68 6.97 -13.35
CA ALA A 12 16.74 6.57 -14.28
C ALA A 12 17.03 5.06 -14.15
N LEU A 13 17.30 4.39 -15.28
CA LEU A 13 17.54 2.94 -15.37
C LEU A 13 18.39 2.32 -14.24
N PRO A 14 19.52 2.94 -13.80
CA PRO A 14 20.35 2.36 -12.75
C PRO A 14 19.60 2.18 -11.41
N ALA A 15 18.60 3.02 -11.16
CA ALA A 15 17.81 2.95 -9.94
C ALA A 15 16.87 1.78 -9.89
N TRP A 16 16.20 1.54 -11.01
CA TRP A 16 15.33 0.39 -11.18
C TRP A 16 16.09 -0.92 -11.07
N VAL A 17 17.28 -1.01 -11.68
CA VAL A 17 18.11 -2.20 -11.59
C VAL A 17 18.49 -2.53 -10.15
N GLY A 18 18.86 -1.51 -9.34
CA GLY A 18 19.19 -1.71 -7.93
C GLY A 18 18.02 -2.23 -7.09
N TRP A 19 16.82 -1.66 -7.26
CA TRP A 19 15.62 -2.11 -6.55
C TRP A 19 15.15 -3.49 -6.99
N LEU A 20 15.20 -3.76 -8.30
CA LEU A 20 14.87 -5.08 -8.85
C LEU A 20 15.82 -6.14 -8.31
N ALA A 21 17.14 -5.90 -8.36
CA ALA A 21 18.11 -6.83 -7.83
C ALA A 21 17.89 -7.10 -6.34
N LEU A 22 17.67 -6.05 -5.54
CA LEU A 22 17.38 -6.18 -4.11
C LEU A 22 16.09 -6.98 -3.86
N GLY A 23 15.01 -6.63 -4.56
CA GLY A 23 13.73 -7.33 -4.46
C GLY A 23 13.83 -8.79 -4.88
N THR A 24 14.50 -9.09 -5.99
CA THR A 24 14.72 -10.46 -6.47
C THR A 24 15.49 -11.28 -5.45
N VAL A 25 16.63 -10.78 -4.95
CA VAL A 25 17.45 -11.52 -3.97
C VAL A 25 16.67 -11.85 -2.70
N LEU A 26 15.86 -10.92 -2.22
CA LEU A 26 15.13 -11.07 -0.96
C LEU A 26 13.83 -11.85 -1.08
N LEU A 27 13.14 -11.72 -2.21
CA LEU A 27 11.71 -12.07 -2.31
C LEU A 27 11.43 -13.15 -3.35
N VAL A 28 12.43 -13.62 -4.11
CA VAL A 28 12.22 -14.70 -5.10
C VAL A 28 11.66 -15.98 -4.45
N ARG A 29 12.04 -16.26 -3.20
CA ARG A 29 11.52 -17.42 -2.44
C ARG A 29 10.02 -17.31 -2.16
N CYS A 30 9.45 -16.10 -2.12
CA CYS A 30 8.02 -15.90 -1.97
C CYS A 30 7.24 -16.42 -3.17
N LEU A 31 7.86 -16.51 -4.36
CA LEU A 31 7.22 -17.02 -5.58
C LEU A 31 7.07 -18.54 -5.59
N THR A 32 7.84 -19.25 -4.76
CA THR A 32 7.84 -20.72 -4.70
C THR A 32 7.00 -21.27 -3.55
N VAL A 33 6.37 -20.39 -2.77
CA VAL A 33 5.47 -20.81 -1.70
C VAL A 33 4.22 -21.42 -2.34
N GLY A 34 3.63 -22.42 -1.67
CA GLY A 34 2.34 -22.98 -2.05
C GLY A 34 1.20 -22.05 -1.66
N TRP A 35 -0.01 -22.59 -1.60
CA TRP A 35 -1.18 -21.87 -1.10
C TRP A 35 -1.09 -21.61 0.40
N VAL A 36 -1.46 -20.41 0.83
CA VAL A 36 -1.45 -20.00 2.23
C VAL A 36 -2.85 -19.57 2.68
N ALA A 37 -3.28 -20.08 3.83
CA ALA A 37 -4.51 -19.66 4.50
C ALA A 37 -5.75 -19.65 3.59
N ASP A 38 -6.33 -18.46 3.36
CA ASP A 38 -7.57 -18.25 2.61
C ASP A 38 -7.41 -18.24 1.08
N ASP A 39 -6.19 -18.43 0.55
CA ASP A 39 -5.94 -18.48 -0.89
C ASP A 39 -6.84 -19.52 -1.59
N LEU A 40 -6.91 -20.73 -1.02
CA LEU A 40 -7.70 -21.82 -1.58
C LEU A 40 -9.20 -21.54 -1.51
N VAL A 41 -9.66 -20.82 -0.48
CA VAL A 41 -11.08 -20.48 -0.32
C VAL A 41 -11.50 -19.49 -1.39
N PHE A 42 -10.69 -18.46 -1.65
CA PHE A 42 -10.99 -17.48 -2.70
C PHE A 42 -10.84 -18.09 -4.09
N MET A 43 -9.86 -18.97 -4.28
CA MET A 43 -9.71 -19.67 -5.55
C MET A 43 -10.87 -20.63 -5.84
N ASP A 44 -11.33 -21.39 -4.85
CA ASP A 44 -12.47 -22.30 -5.02
C ASP A 44 -13.75 -21.52 -5.36
N ALA A 45 -14.02 -20.41 -4.67
CA ALA A 45 -15.13 -19.52 -5.00
C ALA A 45 -15.01 -18.96 -6.43
N ALA A 46 -13.84 -18.43 -6.81
CA ALA A 46 -13.60 -17.85 -8.13
C ALA A 46 -13.76 -18.87 -9.28
N ARG A 47 -13.54 -20.16 -9.00
CA ARG A 47 -13.72 -21.26 -9.95
C ARG A 47 -15.17 -21.68 -10.11
N ARG A 48 -15.92 -21.76 -9.01
CA ARG A 48 -17.30 -22.30 -9.01
C ARG A 48 -18.32 -21.28 -9.47
N GLU A 49 -18.08 -20.02 -9.15
CA GLU A 49 -19.08 -18.97 -9.32
C GLU A 49 -18.85 -18.16 -10.60
N THR A 50 -19.94 -17.55 -11.07
CA THR A 50 -19.84 -16.51 -12.11
C THR A 50 -19.32 -15.21 -11.50
N PHE A 51 -18.79 -14.30 -12.33
CA PHE A 51 -18.32 -13.00 -11.82
C PHE A 51 -19.45 -12.21 -11.14
N GLY A 52 -20.67 -12.27 -11.69
CA GLY A 52 -21.84 -11.61 -11.09
C GLY A 52 -22.17 -12.15 -9.70
N GLU A 53 -22.12 -13.48 -9.52
CA GLU A 53 -22.34 -14.10 -8.21
C GLU A 53 -21.24 -13.75 -7.21
N LEU A 54 -19.97 -13.69 -7.64
CA LEU A 54 -18.89 -13.22 -6.77
C LEU A 54 -19.09 -11.77 -6.31
N LEU A 55 -19.59 -10.89 -7.19
CA LEU A 55 -19.91 -9.51 -6.84
C LEU A 55 -21.07 -9.37 -5.83
N SER A 56 -21.84 -10.44 -5.57
CA SER A 56 -22.78 -10.45 -4.44
C SER A 56 -22.07 -10.46 -3.08
N GLY A 57 -20.80 -10.87 -3.04
CA GLY A 57 -20.01 -10.98 -1.82
C GLY A 57 -20.44 -12.10 -0.87
N ARG A 58 -21.33 -13.00 -1.32
CA ARG A 58 -21.90 -14.10 -0.52
C ARG A 58 -21.10 -15.41 -0.59
N HIS A 59 -19.97 -15.42 -1.30
CA HIS A 59 -19.15 -16.60 -1.53
C HIS A 59 -17.75 -16.43 -0.94
N GLY A 60 -17.06 -17.55 -0.69
CA GLY A 60 -15.74 -17.56 -0.05
C GLY A 60 -15.82 -17.23 1.45
N ILE A 61 -14.98 -16.30 1.92
CA ILE A 61 -15.01 -15.87 3.34
C ILE A 61 -16.06 -14.78 3.52
N LEU A 62 -17.11 -15.13 4.26
CA LEU A 62 -18.19 -14.24 4.62
C LEU A 62 -17.72 -13.11 5.56
N GLY A 63 -18.45 -12.00 5.54
CA GLY A 63 -18.19 -10.86 6.43
C GLY A 63 -17.29 -9.76 5.86
N TYR A 64 -16.61 -10.04 4.75
CA TYR A 64 -15.80 -9.06 4.02
C TYR A 64 -16.32 -8.93 2.60
N TYR A 65 -16.44 -7.71 2.10
CA TYR A 65 -16.81 -7.45 0.72
C TYR A 65 -15.69 -6.65 0.05
N ARG A 66 -14.93 -7.35 -0.79
CA ARG A 66 -13.69 -6.86 -1.43
C ARG A 66 -13.70 -7.16 -2.93
N PRO A 67 -14.63 -6.54 -3.69
CA PRO A 67 -14.85 -6.90 -5.10
C PRO A 67 -13.64 -6.68 -6.00
N VAL A 68 -12.73 -5.76 -5.65
CA VAL A 68 -11.57 -5.44 -6.50
C VAL A 68 -10.44 -6.45 -6.36
N SER A 69 -10.09 -6.79 -5.12
CA SER A 69 -8.87 -7.55 -4.81
C SER A 69 -9.12 -9.00 -4.43
N ARG A 70 -10.36 -9.35 -4.05
CA ARG A 70 -10.78 -10.73 -3.82
C ARG A 70 -11.51 -11.25 -5.05
N GLU A 71 -12.62 -10.63 -5.42
CA GLU A 71 -13.49 -11.19 -6.45
C GLU A 71 -12.88 -11.04 -7.84
N LEU A 72 -12.65 -9.79 -8.28
CA LEU A 72 -12.10 -9.52 -9.61
C LEU A 72 -10.70 -10.12 -9.78
N TYR A 73 -9.83 -9.99 -8.77
CA TYR A 73 -8.47 -10.52 -8.83
C TYR A 73 -8.44 -12.04 -9.05
N PHE A 74 -9.08 -12.81 -8.17
CA PHE A 74 -9.04 -14.28 -8.27
C PHE A 74 -9.83 -14.78 -9.48
N TRP A 75 -10.97 -14.16 -9.80
CA TRP A 75 -11.75 -14.52 -10.99
C TRP A 75 -10.97 -14.27 -12.29
N LEU A 76 -10.35 -13.10 -12.43
CA LEU A 76 -9.62 -12.72 -13.64
C LEU A 76 -8.33 -13.54 -13.78
N PHE A 77 -7.45 -13.50 -12.78
CA PHE A 77 -6.14 -14.13 -12.89
C PHE A 77 -6.19 -15.64 -12.75
N GLY A 78 -7.11 -16.19 -11.94
CA GLY A 78 -7.33 -17.64 -11.86
C GLY A 78 -7.82 -18.24 -13.19
N ARG A 79 -8.55 -17.47 -14.00
CA ARG A 79 -8.99 -17.90 -15.34
C ARG A 79 -7.92 -17.68 -16.42
N LEU A 80 -7.21 -16.54 -16.38
CA LEU A 80 -6.21 -16.19 -17.40
C LEU A 80 -4.91 -16.98 -17.26
N LEU A 81 -4.43 -17.16 -16.04
CA LEU A 81 -3.11 -17.74 -15.76
C LEU A 81 -3.17 -19.17 -15.23
N GLY A 82 -4.40 -19.70 -15.09
CA GLY A 82 -4.65 -20.98 -14.47
C GLY A 82 -4.48 -20.95 -12.95
N LEU A 83 -4.48 -22.15 -12.37
CA LEU A 83 -4.59 -22.37 -10.93
C LEU A 83 -3.24 -22.73 -10.31
N GLY A 84 -2.15 -22.23 -10.87
CA GLY A 84 -0.82 -22.40 -10.31
C GLY A 84 -0.54 -21.28 -9.30
N PRO A 85 -0.08 -21.57 -8.07
CA PRO A 85 0.26 -20.53 -7.10
C PRO A 85 1.35 -19.59 -7.63
N PHE A 86 2.34 -20.13 -8.35
CA PHE A 86 3.43 -19.36 -8.94
C PHE A 86 2.95 -18.18 -9.80
N ALA A 87 1.95 -18.40 -10.66
CA ALA A 87 1.46 -17.37 -11.57
C ALA A 87 0.79 -16.21 -10.82
N LEU A 88 0.09 -16.50 -9.72
CA LEU A 88 -0.56 -15.50 -8.89
C LEU A 88 0.43 -14.77 -7.98
N HIS A 89 1.47 -15.46 -7.48
CA HIS A 89 2.59 -14.80 -6.83
C HIS A 89 3.30 -13.84 -7.78
N LEU A 90 3.45 -14.21 -9.05
CA LEU A 90 4.02 -13.32 -10.06
C LEU A 90 3.15 -12.07 -10.26
N VAL A 91 1.82 -12.21 -10.30
CA VAL A 91 0.92 -11.05 -10.34
C VAL A 91 1.11 -10.16 -9.11
N ASN A 92 1.14 -10.72 -7.89
CA ASN A 92 1.44 -9.95 -6.68
C ASN A 92 2.81 -9.25 -6.77
N ALA A 93 3.84 -9.92 -7.26
CA ALA A 93 5.16 -9.31 -7.45
C ALA A 93 5.14 -8.13 -8.43
N LEU A 94 4.38 -8.23 -9.52
CA LEU A 94 4.21 -7.13 -10.49
C LEU A 94 3.43 -5.96 -9.88
N VAL A 95 2.35 -6.22 -9.16
CA VAL A 95 1.58 -5.17 -8.45
C VAL A 95 2.46 -4.49 -7.39
N PHE A 96 3.28 -5.26 -6.66
CA PHE A 96 4.23 -4.73 -5.69
C PHE A 96 5.31 -3.87 -6.35
N ALA A 97 5.91 -4.32 -7.45
CA ALA A 97 6.88 -3.54 -8.20
C ALA A 97 6.29 -2.21 -8.71
N LEU A 98 5.04 -2.24 -9.19
CA LEU A 98 4.32 -1.03 -9.58
C LEU A 98 4.09 -0.11 -8.38
N MET A 99 3.65 -0.65 -7.24
CA MET A 99 3.46 0.12 -6.00
C MET A 99 4.74 0.80 -5.56
N VAL A 100 5.88 0.09 -5.53
CA VAL A 100 7.18 0.65 -5.19
C VAL A 100 7.57 1.77 -6.17
N GLY A 101 7.38 1.54 -7.48
CA GLY A 101 7.68 2.54 -8.51
C GLY A 101 6.87 3.82 -8.35
N VAL A 102 5.55 3.73 -8.18
CA VAL A 102 4.66 4.89 -7.98
C VAL A 102 4.95 5.58 -6.64
N PHE A 103 5.24 4.83 -5.58
CA PHE A 103 5.61 5.38 -4.29
C PHE A 103 6.91 6.19 -4.39
N ALA A 104 7.95 5.61 -5.01
CA ALA A 104 9.21 6.29 -5.24
C ALA A 104 9.04 7.55 -6.11
N ALA A 105 8.20 7.49 -7.16
CA ALA A 105 7.89 8.64 -7.99
C ALA A 105 7.24 9.78 -7.18
N THR A 106 6.30 9.42 -6.30
CA THR A 106 5.61 10.34 -5.39
C THR A 106 6.61 11.00 -4.44
N VAL A 107 7.42 10.20 -3.74
CA VAL A 107 8.45 10.70 -2.82
C VAL A 107 9.48 11.54 -3.55
N ARG A 108 9.89 11.19 -4.78
CA ARG A 108 10.84 11.99 -5.55
C ARG A 108 10.30 13.38 -5.85
N ARG A 109 9.02 13.48 -6.17
CA ARG A 109 8.38 14.75 -6.50
C ARG A 109 8.19 15.65 -5.28
N LEU A 110 8.00 15.06 -4.11
CA LEU A 110 7.89 15.80 -2.85
C LEU A 110 9.27 16.13 -2.26
N CYS A 111 10.16 15.15 -2.18
CA CYS A 111 11.36 15.20 -1.33
C CYS A 111 12.68 15.03 -2.11
N GLY A 112 12.63 14.92 -3.44
CA GLY A 112 13.80 14.74 -4.32
C GLY A 112 14.23 13.28 -4.52
N ALA A 113 15.11 13.05 -5.51
CA ALA A 113 15.49 11.71 -5.97
C ALA A 113 16.11 10.83 -4.88
N ARG A 114 16.97 11.40 -4.03
CA ARG A 114 17.65 10.65 -2.96
C ARG A 114 16.67 10.10 -1.92
N SER A 115 15.68 10.91 -1.51
CA SER A 115 14.64 10.50 -0.57
C SER A 115 13.79 9.36 -1.15
N ALA A 116 13.51 9.40 -2.45
CA ALA A 116 12.78 8.33 -3.14
C ALA A 116 13.53 7.00 -3.12
N TRP A 117 14.86 7.04 -3.28
CA TRP A 117 15.72 5.87 -3.17
C TRP A 117 15.63 5.20 -1.80
N PHE A 118 15.79 5.98 -0.73
CA PHE A 118 15.64 5.45 0.63
C PHE A 118 14.23 4.94 0.88
N ALA A 119 13.20 5.69 0.50
CA ALA A 119 11.81 5.29 0.69
C ALA A 119 11.46 3.97 -0.02
N ALA A 120 11.92 3.80 -1.26
CA ALA A 120 11.74 2.55 -2.02
C ALA A 120 12.48 1.37 -1.37
N ALA A 121 13.75 1.58 -0.97
CA ALA A 121 14.52 0.55 -0.29
C ALA A 121 13.87 0.12 1.04
N LEU A 122 13.42 1.08 1.84
CA LEU A 122 12.72 0.81 3.11
C LEU A 122 11.41 0.05 2.88
N LEU A 123 10.66 0.37 1.82
CA LEU A 123 9.44 -0.35 1.46
C LEU A 123 9.72 -1.79 1.01
N ILE A 124 10.78 -2.02 0.23
CA ILE A 124 11.20 -3.38 -0.17
C ILE A 124 11.65 -4.19 1.04
N LEU A 125 12.38 -3.57 1.96
CA LEU A 125 12.91 -4.18 3.19
C LEU A 125 11.88 -4.29 4.31
N PHE A 126 10.68 -3.75 4.13
CA PHE A 126 9.63 -3.74 5.12
C PHE A 126 9.24 -5.19 5.48
N PRO A 127 9.31 -5.63 6.75
CA PRO A 127 9.16 -7.05 7.10
C PRO A 127 7.86 -7.70 6.58
N PRO A 128 6.70 -7.03 6.59
CA PRO A 128 5.47 -7.56 6.00
C PRO A 128 5.50 -7.82 4.49
N THR A 129 6.49 -7.31 3.75
CA THR A 129 6.62 -7.52 2.30
C THR A 129 6.67 -9.00 1.93
N GLY A 130 7.27 -9.84 2.78
CA GLY A 130 7.25 -11.29 2.59
C GLY A 130 5.82 -11.83 2.48
N ALA A 131 4.94 -11.46 3.42
CA ALA A 131 3.54 -11.85 3.42
C ALA A 131 2.77 -11.28 2.21
N LEU A 132 3.02 -10.01 1.84
CA LEU A 132 2.39 -9.39 0.66
C LEU A 132 2.65 -10.17 -0.64
N LEU A 133 3.75 -10.90 -0.72
CA LEU A 133 4.15 -11.65 -1.91
C LEU A 133 3.84 -13.15 -1.80
N SER A 134 4.05 -13.75 -0.63
CA SER A 134 3.87 -15.20 -0.42
C SER A 134 2.46 -15.61 -0.05
N TRP A 135 1.60 -14.69 0.40
CA TRP A 135 0.19 -14.95 0.67
C TRP A 135 -0.62 -14.32 -0.47
N ILE A 136 -1.22 -15.13 -1.33
CA ILE A 136 -1.84 -14.62 -2.57
C ILE A 136 -2.99 -13.68 -2.24
N SER A 137 -3.82 -14.01 -1.25
CA SER A 137 -4.91 -13.18 -0.73
C SER A 137 -4.46 -11.85 -0.13
N CYS A 138 -3.18 -11.68 0.23
CA CYS A 138 -2.63 -10.35 0.55
C CYS A 138 -2.65 -9.40 -0.66
N ALA A 139 -3.05 -9.86 -1.86
CA ALA A 139 -3.51 -8.99 -2.95
C ALA A 139 -4.49 -7.91 -2.47
N GLN A 140 -5.29 -8.19 -1.43
CA GLN A 140 -6.18 -7.23 -0.78
C GLN A 140 -5.43 -6.02 -0.22
N ASP A 141 -4.39 -6.25 0.60
CA ASP A 141 -3.55 -5.18 1.14
C ASP A 141 -2.73 -4.50 0.04
N LEU A 142 -2.21 -5.30 -0.89
CA LEU A 142 -1.31 -4.84 -1.92
C LEU A 142 -2.00 -3.91 -2.91
N ILE A 143 -3.15 -4.32 -3.44
CA ILE A 143 -3.95 -3.53 -4.39
C ILE A 143 -4.51 -2.29 -3.67
N ALA A 144 -5.00 -2.44 -2.44
CA ALA A 144 -5.49 -1.30 -1.66
C ALA A 144 -4.37 -0.26 -1.43
N THR A 145 -3.17 -0.69 -1.05
CA THR A 145 -2.02 0.19 -0.84
C THR A 145 -1.57 0.84 -2.15
N LEU A 146 -1.51 0.09 -3.25
CA LEU A 146 -1.23 0.63 -4.58
C LEU A 146 -2.23 1.74 -4.94
N LEU A 147 -3.53 1.53 -4.72
CA LEU A 147 -4.56 2.52 -5.03
C LEU A 147 -4.43 3.77 -4.16
N VAL A 148 -4.12 3.62 -2.86
CA VAL A 148 -3.81 4.77 -1.99
C VAL A 148 -2.60 5.55 -2.52
N VAL A 149 -1.52 4.86 -2.88
CA VAL A 149 -0.31 5.49 -3.42
C VAL A 149 -0.58 6.14 -4.79
N LEU A 150 -1.43 5.56 -5.64
CA LEU A 150 -1.87 6.18 -6.88
C LEU A 150 -2.70 7.45 -6.65
N ALA A 151 -3.60 7.46 -5.67
CA ALA A 151 -4.34 8.66 -5.28
C ALA A 151 -3.38 9.79 -4.86
N MET A 152 -2.37 9.46 -4.06
CA MET A 152 -1.32 10.40 -3.67
C MET A 152 -0.53 10.88 -4.90
N TRP A 153 -0.08 9.96 -5.76
CA TRP A 153 0.67 10.29 -6.98
C TRP A 153 -0.11 11.26 -7.86
N TRP A 154 -1.37 10.95 -8.18
CA TRP A 154 -2.21 11.79 -9.02
C TRP A 154 -2.49 13.16 -8.41
N TRP A 155 -2.69 13.22 -7.09
CA TRP A 155 -2.81 14.49 -6.39
C TRP A 155 -1.51 15.30 -6.51
N VAL A 156 -0.35 14.71 -6.18
CA VAL A 156 0.97 15.36 -6.26
C VAL A 156 1.34 15.74 -7.70
N SER A 157 0.94 14.93 -8.67
CA SER A 157 1.21 15.18 -10.08
C SER A 157 0.37 16.32 -10.66
N GLY A 158 -0.72 16.69 -9.98
CA GLY A 158 -1.70 17.64 -10.49
C GLY A 158 -2.53 17.04 -11.62
N ALA A 159 -2.74 15.71 -11.60
CA ALA A 159 -3.67 15.06 -12.51
C ALA A 159 -5.11 15.48 -12.20
N SER A 160 -6.03 15.07 -13.08
CA SER A 160 -7.47 15.28 -12.85
C SER A 160 -7.88 14.76 -11.47
N PRO A 161 -8.63 15.53 -10.67
CA PRO A 161 -9.07 15.10 -9.35
C PRO A 161 -10.02 13.90 -9.42
N TRP A 162 -10.60 13.62 -10.59
CA TRP A 162 -11.42 12.42 -10.82
C TRP A 162 -10.60 11.13 -10.75
N TRP A 163 -9.32 11.13 -11.13
CA TRP A 163 -8.46 9.96 -10.93
C TRP A 163 -8.22 9.68 -9.44
N VAL A 164 -8.05 10.75 -8.65
CA VAL A 164 -7.97 10.64 -7.19
C VAL A 164 -9.27 10.07 -6.62
N ALA A 165 -10.43 10.54 -7.09
CA ALA A 165 -11.73 10.01 -6.71
C ALA A 165 -11.86 8.51 -7.01
N ILE A 166 -11.47 8.08 -8.21
CA ILE A 166 -11.52 6.67 -8.63
C ILE A 166 -10.63 5.82 -7.71
N ALA A 167 -9.39 6.23 -7.45
CA ALA A 167 -8.53 5.49 -6.53
C ALA A 167 -9.11 5.45 -5.11
N CYS A 168 -9.64 6.56 -4.60
CA CYS A 168 -10.28 6.62 -3.28
C CYS A 168 -11.59 5.83 -3.20
N ALA A 169 -12.25 5.54 -4.32
CA ALA A 169 -13.39 4.62 -4.39
C ALA A 169 -12.93 3.15 -4.42
N LEU A 170 -11.94 2.83 -5.27
CA LEU A 170 -11.49 1.45 -5.45
C LEU A 170 -10.68 0.93 -4.25
N ALA A 171 -9.93 1.77 -3.56
CA ALA A 171 -9.08 1.35 -2.44
C ALA A 171 -9.88 0.68 -1.30
N PRO A 172 -10.94 1.28 -0.73
CA PRO A 172 -11.80 0.62 0.27
C PRO A 172 -12.59 -0.59 -0.27
N LEU A 173 -12.78 -0.69 -1.60
CA LEU A 173 -13.34 -1.88 -2.25
C LEU A 173 -12.30 -2.98 -2.48
N ALA A 174 -11.00 -2.68 -2.35
CA ALA A 174 -9.92 -3.66 -2.28
C ALA A 174 -9.66 -4.10 -0.84
N LYS A 175 -9.68 -3.17 0.13
CA LYS A 175 -9.63 -3.49 1.55
C LYS A 175 -10.19 -2.34 2.38
N GLU A 176 -11.09 -2.64 3.31
CA GLU A 176 -11.85 -1.62 4.04
C GLU A 176 -10.96 -0.65 4.85
N SER A 177 -9.78 -1.11 5.30
CA SER A 177 -8.79 -0.26 6.00
C SER A 177 -8.26 0.89 5.13
N ALA A 178 -8.36 0.79 3.80
CA ALA A 178 -7.94 1.85 2.89
C ALA A 178 -8.94 2.99 2.74
N ILE A 179 -10.02 3.00 3.55
CA ILE A 179 -10.92 4.16 3.69
C ILE A 179 -10.20 5.43 4.17
N VAL A 180 -8.97 5.30 4.68
CA VAL A 180 -8.10 6.41 5.08
C VAL A 180 -7.54 7.22 3.90
N ALA A 181 -7.66 6.73 2.67
CA ALA A 181 -7.13 7.38 1.46
C ALA A 181 -7.49 8.89 1.32
N PRO A 182 -8.77 9.33 1.42
CA PRO A 182 -9.12 10.75 1.37
C PRO A 182 -8.48 11.57 2.50
N GLY A 183 -8.29 10.98 3.69
CA GLY A 183 -7.59 11.64 4.79
C GLY A 183 -6.11 11.91 4.49
N LEU A 184 -5.44 10.98 3.79
CA LEU A 184 -4.06 11.18 3.32
C LEU A 184 -3.99 12.27 2.24
N VAL A 185 -4.94 12.32 1.31
CA VAL A 185 -5.03 13.39 0.30
C VAL A 185 -5.24 14.75 0.98
N LEU A 186 -6.12 14.83 1.98
CA LEU A 186 -6.31 16.04 2.77
C LEU A 186 -5.03 16.44 3.52
N ALA A 187 -4.34 15.49 4.17
CA ALA A 187 -3.08 15.75 4.85
C ALA A 187 -2.03 16.31 3.88
N LEU A 188 -1.92 15.75 2.67
CA LEU A 188 -1.04 16.27 1.63
C LEU A 188 -1.40 17.71 1.21
N GLU A 189 -2.68 18.03 1.05
CA GLU A 189 -3.14 19.40 0.74
C GLU A 189 -2.79 20.39 1.86
N LEU A 190 -2.93 19.98 3.12
CA LEU A 190 -2.63 20.81 4.28
C LEU A 190 -1.13 21.01 4.52
N MET A 191 -0.32 19.97 4.29
CA MET A 191 1.14 20.00 4.49
C MET A 191 1.87 20.68 3.33
N TRP A 192 1.49 20.35 2.08
CA TRP A 192 2.20 20.81 0.89
C TRP A 192 1.60 22.07 0.26
N ARG A 193 0.63 22.69 0.96
CA ARG A 193 -0.02 23.99 0.73
C ARG A 193 0.16 24.56 -0.66
N ARG A 194 -0.52 23.98 -1.64
CA ARG A 194 -0.66 24.63 -2.95
C ARG A 194 -1.31 26.00 -2.76
N ALA A 195 -0.77 27.01 -3.44
CA ALA A 195 -1.39 28.32 -3.49
C ALA A 195 -2.86 28.17 -3.93
N GLY A 196 -3.75 28.93 -3.31
CA GLY A 196 -5.16 28.91 -3.66
C GLY A 196 -6.09 29.23 -2.49
N THR A 197 -7.28 29.68 -2.87
CA THR A 197 -8.37 30.03 -1.94
C THR A 197 -8.96 28.79 -1.27
N LEU A 198 -9.70 28.95 -0.18
CA LEU A 198 -10.37 27.83 0.49
C LEU A 198 -11.31 27.06 -0.47
N PRO A 199 -12.15 27.71 -1.31
CA PRO A 199 -12.95 27.00 -2.31
C PRO A 199 -12.14 26.13 -3.26
N GLU A 200 -10.99 26.62 -3.75
CA GLU A 200 -10.13 25.85 -4.64
C GLU A 200 -9.51 24.63 -3.94
N ARG A 201 -9.17 24.75 -2.65
CA ARG A 201 -8.69 23.61 -1.85
C ARG A 201 -9.77 22.56 -1.68
N VAL A 202 -11.00 22.99 -1.38
CA VAL A 202 -12.16 22.10 -1.28
C VAL A 202 -12.40 21.39 -2.60
N GLN A 203 -12.38 22.11 -3.73
CA GLN A 203 -12.55 21.51 -5.06
C GLN A 203 -11.49 20.45 -5.40
N ARG A 204 -10.26 20.59 -4.90
CA ARG A 204 -9.19 19.60 -5.11
C ARG A 204 -9.36 18.33 -4.27
N VAL A 205 -9.89 18.44 -3.06
CA VAL A 205 -9.96 17.34 -2.10
C VAL A 205 -11.33 16.66 -2.07
N ALA A 206 -12.41 17.40 -2.35
CA ALA A 206 -13.78 16.88 -2.34
C ALA A 206 -13.97 15.62 -3.21
N PRO A 207 -13.36 15.50 -4.41
CA PRO A 207 -13.48 14.29 -5.22
C PRO A 207 -12.93 13.03 -4.52
N ALA A 208 -11.88 13.14 -3.69
CA ALA A 208 -11.37 12.01 -2.92
C ALA A 208 -12.41 11.50 -1.90
N PHE A 209 -13.06 12.43 -1.19
CA PHE A 209 -14.13 12.09 -0.23
C PHE A 209 -15.38 11.56 -0.93
N LEU A 210 -15.73 12.11 -2.10
CA LEU A 210 -16.82 11.58 -2.93
C LEU A 210 -16.54 10.13 -3.35
N GLY A 211 -15.32 9.83 -3.78
CA GLY A 211 -14.92 8.45 -4.11
C GLY A 211 -15.10 7.49 -2.93
N ALA A 212 -14.63 7.87 -1.75
CA ALA A 212 -14.83 7.09 -0.53
C ALA A 212 -16.31 6.92 -0.16
N ALA A 213 -17.12 7.96 -0.30
CA ALA A 213 -18.57 7.90 -0.07
C ALA A 213 -19.27 6.93 -1.04
N VAL A 214 -18.89 6.93 -2.32
CA VAL A 214 -19.39 5.97 -3.32
C VAL A 214 -19.03 4.54 -2.92
N ALA A 215 -17.80 4.29 -2.47
CA ALA A 215 -17.40 2.96 -2.01
C ALA A 215 -18.20 2.49 -0.79
N ILE A 216 -18.44 3.38 0.18
CA ILE A 216 -19.29 3.10 1.34
C ILE A 216 -20.71 2.77 0.89
N ALA A 217 -21.29 3.56 -0.02
CA ALA A 217 -22.62 3.31 -0.54
C ALA A 217 -22.73 1.94 -1.23
N ILE A 218 -21.74 1.57 -2.05
CA ILE A 218 -21.66 0.25 -2.68
C ILE A 218 -21.56 -0.87 -1.63
N GLN A 219 -20.68 -0.71 -0.64
CA GLN A 219 -20.52 -1.67 0.47
C GLN A 219 -21.85 -1.89 1.22
N LEU A 220 -22.54 -0.81 1.56
CA LEU A 220 -23.83 -0.87 2.27
C LEU A 220 -24.92 -1.50 1.40
N ALA A 221 -25.00 -1.12 0.13
CA ALA A 221 -26.01 -1.64 -0.80
C ALA A 221 -25.85 -3.14 -1.05
N VAL A 222 -24.62 -3.65 -1.16
CA VAL A 222 -24.39 -5.09 -1.35
C VAL A 222 -24.64 -5.85 -0.05
N ARG A 223 -24.14 -5.34 1.09
CA ARG A 223 -24.28 -6.00 2.39
C ARG A 223 -25.72 -6.00 2.92
N SER A 224 -26.57 -5.07 2.50
CA SER A 224 -28.00 -5.10 2.85
C SER A 224 -28.72 -6.33 2.28
N GLY A 225 -28.18 -6.93 1.22
CA GLY A 225 -28.65 -8.19 0.68
C GLY A 225 -28.09 -9.44 1.37
N TRP A 226 -27.18 -9.32 2.34
CA TRP A 226 -26.60 -10.50 3.00
C TRP A 226 -27.53 -11.11 4.06
N PRO A 227 -27.43 -12.43 4.32
CA PRO A 227 -28.15 -13.03 5.44
C PRO A 227 -27.81 -12.33 6.76
N ALA A 228 -28.80 -12.19 7.65
CA ALA A 228 -28.60 -11.57 8.95
C ALA A 228 -27.46 -12.26 9.74
N GLY A 229 -26.63 -11.46 10.43
CA GLY A 229 -25.49 -11.97 11.20
C GLY A 229 -24.23 -12.28 10.37
N THR A 230 -24.28 -12.16 9.05
CA THR A 230 -23.12 -12.41 8.16
C THR A 230 -22.10 -11.26 8.17
N ALA A 231 -22.58 -10.03 8.35
CA ALA A 231 -21.73 -8.86 8.35
C ALA A 231 -20.84 -8.87 9.60
N VAL A 232 -19.53 -8.97 9.40
CA VAL A 232 -18.58 -8.69 10.47
C VAL A 232 -18.63 -7.18 10.70
N ALA A 233 -18.97 -6.78 11.92
CA ALA A 233 -18.78 -5.42 12.37
C ALA A 233 -17.27 -5.16 12.40
N ILE A 234 -16.74 -4.70 11.26
CA ILE A 234 -15.41 -4.10 11.21
C ILE A 234 -15.52 -2.89 12.13
N TRP A 235 -14.69 -2.83 13.17
CA TRP A 235 -14.69 -1.77 14.20
C TRP A 235 -15.61 -1.96 15.41
N SER A 236 -15.76 -3.19 15.93
CA SER A 236 -16.18 -3.29 17.34
C SER A 236 -15.19 -2.52 18.24
N PRO A 237 -15.60 -1.95 19.39
CA PRO A 237 -14.67 -1.25 20.28
C PRO A 237 -13.44 -2.09 20.65
N ALA A 238 -13.63 -3.42 20.80
CA ALA A 238 -12.54 -4.36 21.03
C ALA A 238 -11.61 -4.51 19.82
N GLN A 239 -12.15 -4.60 18.60
CA GLN A 239 -11.34 -4.62 17.38
C GLN A 239 -10.63 -3.29 17.15
N PHE A 240 -11.25 -2.16 17.46
CA PHE A 240 -10.61 -0.84 17.40
C PHE A 240 -9.45 -0.74 18.41
N ALA A 241 -9.66 -1.18 19.66
CA ALA A 241 -8.59 -1.26 20.65
C ALA A 241 -7.45 -2.20 20.20
N ASN A 242 -7.78 -3.37 19.63
CA ASN A 242 -6.80 -4.29 19.07
C ASN A 242 -6.13 -3.73 17.80
N ALA A 243 -6.80 -2.88 17.03
CA ALA A 243 -6.21 -2.19 15.90
C ALA A 243 -5.16 -1.16 16.31
N TRP A 244 -5.22 -0.63 17.53
CA TRP A 244 -4.14 0.17 18.13
C TRP A 244 -3.06 -0.68 18.79
N ARG A 245 -3.41 -1.89 19.24
CA ARG A 245 -2.44 -2.90 19.65
C ARG A 245 -1.60 -3.38 18.47
N LEU A 246 -2.17 -3.46 17.26
CA LEU A 246 -1.46 -3.88 16.05
C LEU A 246 -0.21 -3.04 15.72
N PRO A 247 -0.20 -1.70 15.75
CA PRO A 247 1.02 -0.89 15.65
C PRO A 247 2.04 -1.21 16.74
N ILE A 248 1.60 -1.51 17.97
CA ILE A 248 2.48 -1.88 19.07
C ILE A 248 3.05 -3.28 18.86
N ASP A 249 2.21 -4.27 18.56
CA ASP A 249 2.59 -5.63 18.21
C ASP A 249 3.44 -5.64 16.93
N PHE A 250 3.21 -4.70 16.02
CA PHE A 250 4.03 -4.46 14.84
C PHE A 250 5.41 -3.97 15.25
N LEU A 251 5.52 -2.92 16.08
CA LEU A 251 6.79 -2.50 16.70
C LEU A 251 7.47 -3.65 17.46
N VAL A 252 6.69 -4.56 18.05
CA VAL A 252 7.20 -5.78 18.67
C VAL A 252 7.65 -6.82 17.62
N THR A 253 7.06 -6.91 16.42
CA THR A 253 7.63 -7.74 15.34
C THR A 253 8.95 -7.21 14.79
N TRP A 254 9.25 -5.91 14.95
CA TRP A 254 10.62 -5.39 14.76
C TRP A 254 11.59 -5.84 15.85
N TRP A 255 11.05 -6.33 16.96
CA TRP A 255 11.75 -6.80 18.14
C TRP A 255 11.44 -8.28 18.36
N PRO A 256 11.95 -9.20 17.52
CA PRO A 256 11.64 -10.63 17.62
C PRO A 256 11.85 -11.11 19.07
N PRO A 257 11.17 -12.18 19.53
CA PRO A 257 11.33 -12.68 20.90
C PRO A 257 12.80 -12.91 21.31
N HIS A 258 13.68 -13.18 20.33
CA HIS A 258 15.14 -13.32 20.50
C HIS A 258 15.90 -11.99 20.59
N ALA A 259 15.30 -10.84 20.28
CA ALA A 259 15.88 -9.52 20.54
C ALA A 259 15.98 -9.24 22.05
N LEU A 260 15.22 -9.95 22.89
CA LEU A 260 15.47 -10.03 24.34
C LEU A 260 16.79 -10.77 24.67
N ALA A 261 17.28 -11.64 23.78
CA ALA A 261 18.64 -12.23 23.86
C ALA A 261 19.72 -11.28 23.31
N GLY A 262 19.33 -10.12 22.75
CA GLY A 262 20.20 -9.03 22.32
C GLY A 262 20.01 -8.64 20.84
N ILE A 263 20.00 -7.33 20.55
CA ILE A 263 19.92 -6.75 19.20
C ILE A 263 20.95 -7.39 18.22
N GLY A 264 22.12 -7.76 18.73
CA GLY A 264 23.16 -8.41 17.92
C GLY A 264 22.81 -9.82 17.40
N ALA A 265 21.95 -10.59 18.08
CA ALA A 265 21.47 -11.87 17.57
C ALA A 265 20.44 -11.65 16.45
N ALA A 266 19.46 -10.78 16.68
CA ALA A 266 18.44 -10.44 15.68
C ALA A 266 19.04 -9.86 14.37
N LEU A 267 20.09 -9.03 14.47
CA LEU A 267 20.81 -8.52 13.30
C LEU A 267 21.64 -9.61 12.58
N ARG A 268 22.15 -10.61 13.30
CA ARG A 268 22.88 -11.73 12.67
C ARG A 268 21.93 -12.67 11.92
N ASP A 269 20.76 -12.92 12.48
CA ASP A 269 19.84 -13.95 11.97
C ASP A 269 18.88 -13.43 10.91
N SER A 270 18.67 -12.11 10.81
CA SER A 270 17.80 -11.49 9.80
C SER A 270 18.53 -10.46 8.96
N PHE A 271 18.94 -10.88 7.77
CA PHE A 271 19.57 -9.99 6.78
C PHE A 271 18.67 -8.80 6.42
N ALA A 272 17.35 -9.01 6.28
CA ALA A 272 16.40 -7.95 5.95
C ALA A 272 16.30 -6.90 7.07
N LEU A 273 16.28 -7.33 8.34
CA LEU A 273 16.28 -6.41 9.48
C LEU A 273 17.57 -5.59 9.53
N THR A 274 18.72 -6.23 9.34
CA THR A 274 20.03 -5.54 9.30
C THR A 274 20.11 -4.54 8.17
N ALA A 275 19.67 -4.93 6.97
CA ALA A 275 19.61 -4.03 5.83
C ALA A 275 18.68 -2.84 6.12
N PHE A 276 17.50 -3.07 6.70
CA PHE A 276 16.56 -2.00 7.04
C PHE A 276 17.14 -1.01 8.06
N VAL A 277 17.70 -1.52 9.17
CA VAL A 277 18.30 -0.68 10.23
C VAL A 277 19.45 0.14 9.65
N THR A 278 20.29 -0.47 8.82
CA THR A 278 21.41 0.22 8.15
C THR A 278 20.92 1.34 7.24
N VAL A 279 19.94 1.05 6.37
CA VAL A 279 19.36 2.04 5.45
C VAL A 279 18.69 3.19 6.22
N THR A 280 17.99 2.88 7.31
CA THR A 280 17.35 3.88 8.18
C THR A 280 18.39 4.75 8.89
N ALA A 281 19.45 4.16 9.43
CA ALA A 281 20.54 4.88 10.10
C ALA A 281 21.27 5.83 9.12
N ILE A 282 21.55 5.37 7.90
CA ILE A 282 22.14 6.21 6.85
C ILE A 282 21.22 7.39 6.51
N ALA A 283 19.91 7.14 6.36
CA ALA A 283 18.94 8.19 6.08
C ALA A 283 18.85 9.22 7.22
N ALA A 284 18.86 8.77 8.48
CA ALA A 284 18.83 9.62 9.66
C ALA A 284 20.09 10.47 9.82
N ALA A 285 21.28 9.87 9.67
CA ALA A 285 22.56 10.58 9.74
C ALA A 285 22.63 11.69 8.68
N TRP A 286 22.16 11.40 7.47
CA TRP A 286 22.10 12.38 6.39
C TRP A 286 21.09 13.52 6.65
N ALA A 287 19.91 13.20 7.19
CA ALA A 287 18.93 14.21 7.56
C ALA A 287 19.50 15.16 8.64
N ALA A 288 20.22 14.62 9.64
CA ALA A 288 20.90 15.40 10.66
C ALA A 288 21.97 16.33 10.06
N GLU A 289 22.79 15.83 9.13
CA GLU A 289 23.80 16.62 8.43
C GLU A 289 23.18 17.83 7.69
N ARG A 290 22.04 17.64 7.01
CA ARG A 290 21.34 18.75 6.33
C ARG A 290 20.84 19.81 7.29
N VAL A 291 20.27 19.41 8.43
CA VAL A 291 19.80 20.35 9.45
C VAL A 291 20.98 21.14 10.02
N LEU A 292 22.11 20.47 10.28
CA LEU A 292 23.32 21.11 10.78
C LEU A 292 23.91 22.10 9.75
N ARG A 293 24.05 21.70 8.49
CA ARG A 293 24.55 22.60 7.41
C ARG A 293 23.60 23.78 7.15
N GLY A 294 22.29 23.56 7.22
CA GLY A 294 21.28 24.62 7.06
C GLY A 294 21.32 25.67 8.17
N ARG A 295 21.68 25.29 9.40
CA ARG A 295 21.85 26.22 10.53
C ARG A 295 23.13 27.05 10.44
N VAL A 296 24.19 26.52 9.84
CA VAL A 296 25.47 27.23 9.65
C VAL A 296 25.42 28.20 8.47
N GLY A 297 24.51 27.99 7.52
CA GLY A 297 24.40 28.79 6.29
C GLY A 297 23.63 30.11 6.38
N GLY A 298 22.97 30.44 7.50
CA GLY A 298 22.37 31.77 7.72
C GLY A 298 21.40 32.30 6.66
N VAL A 299 20.78 31.44 5.83
CA VAL A 299 19.75 31.88 4.89
C VAL A 299 18.39 31.72 5.56
N THR A 300 17.82 32.85 5.99
CA THR A 300 16.41 32.97 6.35
C THR A 300 15.54 32.51 5.19
N PRO A 301 14.58 31.59 5.40
CA PRO A 301 13.62 31.24 4.36
C PRO A 301 12.67 32.44 4.14
N CYS A 302 12.71 33.02 2.93
CA CYS A 302 11.64 33.87 2.41
C CYS A 302 10.40 33.05 2.05
#